data_AF-A0A933HGP1-F1
#
_entry.id   AF-A0A933HGP1-F1
#
_cell.length_a   1.000
_cell.length_b   1.000
_cell.length_c   1.000
_cell.angle_alpha   90.00
_cell.angle_beta   90.00
_cell.angle_gamma   90.00
#
_symmetry.space_group_name_H-M   'P 1'
#
loop_
_entity.id
_entity.type
_entity.pdbx_description
1 polymer ?
#
loop_
_entity_poly.entity_id
_entity_poly.type
_entity_poly.pdbx_seq_one_letter_code
_entity_poly.pdbx_strand_id
1 'polypeptide(L)'
;MTEKDIFNTPEEEVKRLANEIAEIKNVLGDLSRTLSHIETRVKRAFPSAYPKTTPSNRKQKSSLGTETPTITPEQAISIYDELVNQAKEDINQVKERLSSFSTSDLNLIRKEIGVSLGKKKPSQKPLMDAILSRINESIKLTQHVNRKQLLTEAPISETPPSEDKQ
;
A
#
# COMPACT_ATOMS: atom_id res chain seq x y z
N MET A 1 14.27 28.54 -16.03
CA MET A 1 14.48 27.19 -16.58
C MET A 1 15.86 26.76 -16.13
N THR A 2 15.95 25.77 -15.25
CA THR A 2 17.21 25.37 -14.60
C THR A 2 17.94 24.34 -15.44
N GLU A 3 19.26 24.50 -15.59
CA GLU A 3 20.24 23.83 -16.47
C GLU A 3 20.34 22.28 -16.38
N LYS A 4 19.37 21.58 -15.78
CA LYS A 4 19.35 20.11 -15.70
C LYS A 4 18.76 19.40 -16.92
N ASP A 5 18.21 20.14 -17.88
CA ASP A 5 17.57 19.57 -19.09
C ASP A 5 18.56 19.31 -20.26
N ILE A 6 19.87 19.50 -20.06
CA ILE A 6 20.85 19.53 -21.16
C ILE A 6 21.30 18.13 -21.63
N PHE A 7 21.05 17.06 -20.87
CA PHE A 7 21.62 15.72 -21.16
C PHE A 7 20.62 14.56 -21.23
N ASN A 8 19.33 14.82 -21.44
CA ASN A 8 18.37 13.74 -21.74
C ASN A 8 18.11 13.68 -23.23
N THR A 9 18.36 12.52 -23.84
CA THR A 9 17.83 12.24 -25.18
C THR A 9 16.30 12.23 -25.14
N PRO A 10 15.60 12.53 -26.25
CA PRO A 10 14.13 12.46 -26.29
C PRO A 10 13.58 11.09 -25.82
N GLU A 11 14.31 10.02 -26.08
CA GLU A 11 13.96 8.65 -25.67
C GLU A 11 14.07 8.44 -24.15
N GLU A 12 15.12 9.00 -23.52
CA GLU A 12 15.30 8.96 -22.06
C GLU A 12 14.21 9.77 -21.34
N GLU A 13 13.86 10.93 -21.88
CA GLU A 13 12.80 11.78 -21.32
C GLU A 13 11.43 11.07 -21.41
N VAL A 14 11.12 10.42 -22.53
CA VAL A 14 9.90 9.61 -22.68
C VAL A 14 9.88 8.45 -21.66
N LYS A 15 11.01 7.77 -21.47
CA LYS A 15 11.12 6.66 -20.50
C LYS A 15 10.93 7.15 -19.06
N ARG A 16 11.49 8.32 -18.72
CA ARG A 16 11.29 8.96 -17.42
C ARG A 16 9.83 9.32 -17.20
N LEU A 17 9.19 10.01 -18.15
CA LEU A 17 7.78 10.38 -18.07
C LEU A 17 6.87 9.14 -17.96
N ALA A 18 7.19 8.07 -18.68
CA ALA A 18 6.46 6.80 -18.58
C ALA A 18 6.54 6.20 -17.16
N ASN A 19 7.70 6.27 -16.52
CA ASN A 19 7.87 5.85 -15.12
C ASN A 19 7.07 6.74 -14.17
N GLU A 20 7.14 8.06 -14.34
CA GLU A 20 6.37 9.02 -13.51
C GLU A 20 4.85 8.78 -13.64
N ILE A 21 4.35 8.50 -14.86
CA ILE A 21 2.94 8.11 -15.09
C ILE A 21 2.60 6.80 -14.36
N ALA A 22 3.48 5.80 -14.42
CA ALA A 22 3.25 4.52 -13.73
C ALA A 22 3.18 4.70 -12.21
N GLU A 23 4.04 5.55 -11.64
CA GLU A 23 4.01 5.90 -10.22
C GLU A 23 2.71 6.58 -9.82
N ILE A 24 2.27 7.60 -10.59
CA ILE A 24 1.00 8.30 -10.32
C ILE A 24 -0.19 7.34 -10.38
N LYS A 25 -0.22 6.44 -11.37
CA LYS A 25 -1.27 5.42 -11.49
C LYS A 25 -1.31 4.49 -10.27
N ASN A 26 -0.15 4.12 -9.73
CA ASN A 26 -0.08 3.30 -8.53
C ASN A 26 -0.66 4.05 -7.32
N VAL A 27 -0.27 5.32 -7.12
CA VAL A 27 -0.81 6.17 -6.03
C VAL A 27 -2.34 6.31 -6.14
N LEU A 28 -2.87 6.54 -7.34
CA LEU A 28 -4.32 6.59 -7.59
C LEU A 28 -5.03 5.26 -7.25
N GLY A 29 -4.41 4.14 -7.63
CA GLY A 29 -4.90 2.81 -7.29
C GLY A 29 -4.96 2.60 -5.77
N ASP A 30 -3.98 3.11 -5.04
CA ASP A 30 -3.89 2.98 -3.59
C ASP A 30 -4.90 3.86 -2.88
N LEU A 31 -5.05 5.12 -3.31
CA LEU A 31 -6.10 6.01 -2.80
C LEU A 31 -7.50 5.40 -3.02
N SER A 32 -7.74 4.81 -4.18
CA SER A 32 -9.03 4.15 -4.48
C SER A 32 -9.32 2.96 -3.56
N ARG A 33 -8.28 2.17 -3.23
CA ARG A 33 -8.39 1.04 -2.29
C ARG A 33 -8.61 1.53 -0.85
N THR A 34 -7.85 2.53 -0.42
CA THR A 34 -8.01 3.18 0.89
C THR A 34 -9.39 3.79 1.06
N LEU A 35 -9.95 4.41 0.01
CA LEU A 35 -11.31 4.91 0.01
C LEU A 35 -12.32 3.77 0.15
N SER A 36 -12.20 2.72 -0.65
CA SER A 36 -13.08 1.54 -0.60
C SER A 36 -13.10 0.89 0.79
N HIS A 37 -11.95 0.95 1.47
CA HIS A 37 -11.78 0.52 2.84
C HIS A 37 -12.51 1.36 3.87
N ILE A 38 -12.30 2.68 3.81
CA ILE A 38 -12.98 3.61 4.70
C ILE A 38 -14.48 3.43 4.52
N GLU A 39 -14.96 3.34 3.29
CA GLU A 39 -16.36 3.05 3.01
C GLU A 39 -16.83 1.73 3.64
N THR A 40 -16.05 0.66 3.52
CA THR A 40 -16.41 -0.65 4.09
C THR A 40 -16.48 -0.58 5.62
N ARG A 41 -15.52 0.08 6.26
CA ARG A 41 -15.49 0.28 7.72
C ARG A 41 -16.66 1.13 8.18
N VAL A 42 -16.93 2.24 7.50
CA VAL A 42 -18.03 3.15 7.83
C VAL A 42 -19.39 2.45 7.66
N LYS A 43 -19.58 1.70 6.56
CA LYS A 43 -20.80 0.90 6.34
C LYS A 43 -20.98 -0.21 7.40
N ARG A 44 -19.89 -0.76 7.94
CA ARG A 44 -19.91 -1.76 9.01
C ARG A 44 -20.21 -1.14 10.38
N ALA A 45 -19.55 -0.04 10.73
CA ALA A 45 -19.65 0.63 12.02
C ALA A 45 -20.95 1.43 12.18
N PHE A 46 -21.46 2.01 11.07
CA PHE A 46 -22.67 2.83 11.06
C PHE A 46 -23.67 2.36 9.99
N PRO A 47 -24.27 1.16 10.15
CA PRO A 47 -25.21 0.61 9.16
C PRO A 47 -26.45 1.48 8.94
N SER A 48 -26.86 2.23 9.95
CA SER A 48 -28.02 3.15 9.89
C SER A 48 -27.74 4.42 9.09
N ALA A 49 -26.49 4.90 9.07
CA ALA A 49 -26.08 6.09 8.31
C ALA A 49 -25.84 5.78 6.82
N TYR A 50 -25.57 4.52 6.49
CA TYR A 50 -25.35 4.05 5.12
C TYR A 50 -26.27 2.88 4.80
N PRO A 51 -27.59 3.12 4.69
CA PRO A 51 -28.54 2.07 4.34
C PRO A 51 -28.16 1.47 2.99
N LYS A 52 -28.06 0.14 2.92
CA LYS A 52 -27.82 -0.57 1.67
C LYS A 52 -28.97 -0.26 0.72
N THR A 53 -28.72 0.52 -0.33
CA THR A 53 -29.70 0.86 -1.37
C THR A 53 -30.13 -0.34 -2.23
N THR A 54 -29.56 -1.52 -1.98
CA THR A 54 -29.98 -2.77 -2.59
C THR A 54 -29.95 -3.87 -1.53
N PRO A 55 -31.03 -4.67 -1.38
CA PRO A 55 -30.94 -5.92 -0.63
C PRO A 55 -29.96 -6.81 -1.40
N SER A 56 -28.69 -6.78 -1.01
CA SER A 56 -27.68 -7.66 -1.56
C SER A 56 -28.01 -9.07 -1.10
N ASN A 57 -28.79 -9.77 -1.93
CA ASN A 57 -29.09 -11.20 -1.79
C ASN A 57 -27.86 -12.07 -2.05
N ARG A 58 -26.64 -11.51 -1.92
CA ARG A 58 -25.43 -12.29 -1.76
C ARG A 58 -25.51 -12.93 -0.38
N LYS A 59 -26.17 -14.08 -0.32
CA LYS A 59 -25.73 -15.17 0.54
C LYS A 59 -24.20 -15.13 0.46
N GLN A 60 -23.55 -14.77 1.56
CA GLN A 60 -22.11 -14.97 1.69
C GLN A 60 -21.92 -16.46 1.48
N LYS A 61 -21.65 -16.87 0.25
CA LYS A 61 -21.06 -18.17 -0.03
C LYS A 61 -19.68 -18.08 0.58
N SER A 62 -19.59 -18.40 1.87
CA SER A 62 -18.38 -18.77 2.56
C SER A 62 -17.87 -20.04 1.87
N SER A 63 -17.21 -19.85 0.72
CA SER A 63 -16.57 -20.93 -0.02
C SER A 63 -15.17 -21.24 0.52
N LEU A 64 -14.85 -20.76 1.72
CA LEU A 64 -13.75 -21.27 2.54
C LEU A 64 -14.44 -22.02 3.68
N GLY A 65 -14.12 -23.30 3.83
CA GLY A 65 -14.75 -24.18 4.81
C GLY A 65 -14.75 -23.55 6.20
N THR A 66 -15.89 -23.67 6.89
CA THR A 66 -16.17 -23.72 8.33
C THR A 66 -15.31 -23.01 9.39
N GLU A 67 -14.08 -22.61 9.13
CA GLU A 67 -13.23 -21.88 10.07
C GLU A 67 -13.57 -20.39 10.02
N THR A 68 -14.21 -19.92 11.09
CA THR A 68 -14.29 -18.50 11.40
C THR A 68 -12.88 -17.95 11.65
N PRO A 69 -12.55 -16.73 11.19
CA PRO A 69 -11.29 -16.09 11.55
C PRO A 69 -11.14 -16.05 13.08
N THR A 70 -9.93 -16.34 13.56
CA THR A 70 -9.60 -16.28 14.99
C THR A 70 -9.32 -14.83 15.40
N ILE A 71 -8.90 -14.00 14.45
CA ILE A 71 -8.61 -12.58 14.67
C ILE A 71 -9.81 -11.70 14.33
N THR A 72 -9.91 -10.58 15.05
CA THR A 72 -10.88 -9.51 14.75
C THR A 72 -10.40 -8.65 13.57
N PRO A 73 -11.32 -7.93 12.89
CA PRO A 73 -10.94 -6.98 11.85
C PRO A 73 -9.94 -5.91 12.30
N GLU A 74 -10.10 -5.40 13.52
CA GLU A 74 -9.21 -4.39 14.10
C GLU A 74 -7.81 -4.97 14.35
N GLN A 75 -7.73 -6.22 14.82
CA GLN A 75 -6.47 -6.95 14.94
C GLN A 75 -5.82 -7.23 13.57
N ALA A 76 -6.62 -7.51 12.54
CA ALA A 76 -6.10 -7.75 11.20
C ALA A 76 -5.35 -6.54 10.62
N ILE A 77 -5.82 -5.32 10.93
CA ILE A 77 -5.14 -4.07 10.56
C ILE A 77 -3.86 -3.91 11.36
N SER A 78 -3.90 -4.10 12.69
CA SER A 78 -2.71 -4.01 13.56
C SER A 78 -1.63 -5.00 13.11
N ILE A 79 -2.01 -6.24 12.83
CA ILE A 79 -1.12 -7.28 12.31
C ILE A 79 -0.50 -6.84 10.98
N TYR A 80 -1.29 -6.26 10.07
CA TYR A 80 -0.75 -5.75 8.81
C TYR A 80 0.29 -4.65 9.03
N ASP A 81 0.02 -3.68 9.89
CA ASP A 81 0.97 -2.59 10.17
C ASP A 81 2.27 -3.11 10.78
N GLU A 82 2.19 -4.09 11.69
CA GLU A 82 3.35 -4.81 12.23
C GLU A 82 4.13 -5.54 11.13
N LEU A 83 3.45 -6.24 10.22
CA LEU A 83 4.09 -6.94 9.10
C LEU A 83 4.79 -5.98 8.14
N VAL A 84 4.22 -4.79 7.91
CA VAL A 84 4.86 -3.74 7.10
C VAL A 84 6.14 -3.26 7.77
N ASN A 85 6.12 -3.05 9.08
CA ASN A 85 7.32 -2.64 9.81
C ASN A 85 8.39 -3.74 9.83
N GLN A 86 8.01 -5.00 10.07
CA GLN A 86 8.92 -6.14 10.01
C GLN A 86 9.54 -6.33 8.62
N ALA A 87 8.76 -6.13 7.55
CA ALA A 87 9.25 -6.27 6.19
C ALA A 87 10.27 -5.20 5.77
N LYS A 88 10.39 -4.09 6.51
CA LYS A 88 11.49 -3.12 6.31
C LYS A 88 12.84 -3.70 6.71
N GLU A 89 12.85 -4.63 7.66
CA GLU A 89 14.04 -5.30 8.17
C GLU A 89 14.29 -6.63 7.44
N ASP A 90 13.29 -7.52 7.43
CA ASP A 90 13.40 -8.85 6.82
C ASP A 90 12.07 -9.36 6.26
N ILE A 91 12.01 -9.42 4.92
CA ILE A 91 10.84 -9.93 4.20
C ILE A 91 10.61 -11.44 4.40
N ASN A 92 11.65 -12.20 4.75
CA ASN A 92 11.53 -13.65 4.93
C ASN A 92 10.83 -14.00 6.24
N GLN A 93 11.11 -13.25 7.32
CA GLN A 93 10.37 -13.37 8.58
C GLN A 93 8.88 -13.10 8.39
N VAL A 94 8.54 -12.13 7.55
CA VAL A 94 7.13 -11.82 7.21
C VAL A 94 6.47 -12.98 6.47
N LYS A 95 7.19 -13.65 5.56
CA LYS A 95 6.67 -14.86 4.87
C LYS A 95 6.43 -16.00 5.85
N GLU A 96 7.35 -16.23 6.77
CA GLU A 96 7.23 -17.26 7.79
C GLU A 96 6.04 -16.96 8.72
N ARG A 97 5.92 -15.72 9.21
CA ARG A 97 4.79 -15.28 10.03
C ARG A 97 3.46 -15.37 9.29
N LEU A 98 3.42 -15.07 7.99
CA LEU A 98 2.20 -15.26 7.19
C LEU A 98 1.85 -16.74 6.99
N SER A 99 2.84 -17.63 6.98
CA SER A 99 2.60 -19.07 6.82
C SER A 99 1.95 -19.71 8.05
N SER A 100 2.11 -19.12 9.24
CA SER A 100 1.48 -19.61 10.47
C SER A 100 0.00 -19.23 10.62
N PHE A 101 -0.50 -18.30 9.81
CA PHE A 101 -1.92 -17.91 9.85
C PHE A 101 -2.81 -18.91 9.11
N SER A 102 -4.02 -19.10 9.63
CA SER A 102 -5.06 -19.87 8.94
C SER A 102 -5.46 -19.18 7.62
N THR A 103 -6.02 -19.95 6.69
CA THR A 103 -6.54 -19.38 5.43
C THR A 103 -7.66 -18.36 5.66
N SER A 104 -8.45 -18.55 6.73
CA SER A 104 -9.51 -17.62 7.14
C SER A 104 -8.95 -16.31 7.68
N ASP A 105 -7.91 -16.35 8.51
CA ASP A 105 -7.23 -15.15 9.03
C ASP A 105 -6.53 -14.39 7.90
N LEU A 106 -5.80 -15.09 7.03
CA LEU A 106 -5.18 -14.48 5.85
C LEU A 106 -6.22 -13.82 4.93
N ASN A 107 -7.38 -14.45 4.75
CA ASN A 107 -8.46 -13.88 3.95
C ASN A 107 -9.11 -12.67 4.62
N LEU A 108 -9.17 -12.64 5.97
CA LEU A 108 -9.63 -11.48 6.72
C LEU A 108 -8.64 -10.32 6.57
N ILE A 109 -7.34 -10.56 6.83
CA ILE A 109 -6.28 -9.56 6.62
C ILE A 109 -6.36 -9.00 5.21
N ARG A 110 -6.36 -9.87 4.19
CA ARG A 110 -6.47 -9.49 2.77
C ARG A 110 -7.69 -8.61 2.47
N LYS A 111 -8.83 -8.84 3.12
CA LYS A 111 -10.04 -7.99 2.99
C LYS A 111 -9.87 -6.65 3.69
N GLU A 112 -9.31 -6.65 4.90
CA GLU A 112 -9.06 -5.46 5.72
C GLU A 112 -7.85 -4.65 5.26
N ILE A 113 -7.08 -5.10 4.25
CA ILE A 113 -6.03 -4.35 3.51
C ILE A 113 -6.46 -3.95 2.08
N GLY A 114 -7.64 -4.38 1.63
CA GLY A 114 -8.31 -3.84 0.45
C GLY A 114 -7.85 -4.49 -0.85
N VAL A 115 -7.16 -5.63 -0.72
CA VAL A 115 -6.58 -6.32 -1.86
C VAL A 115 -7.63 -7.23 -2.49
N SER A 116 -7.73 -7.24 -3.82
CA SER A 116 -8.62 -8.14 -4.55
C SER A 116 -7.86 -9.34 -5.10
N LEU A 117 -8.40 -10.56 -4.99
CA LEU A 117 -7.81 -11.76 -5.61
C LEU A 117 -8.20 -11.93 -7.09
N GLY A 118 -8.98 -11.00 -7.64
CA GLY A 118 -9.55 -11.12 -8.98
C GLY A 118 -10.33 -12.44 -9.13
N LYS A 119 -9.97 -13.22 -10.16
CA LYS A 119 -10.57 -14.54 -10.46
C LYS A 119 -9.90 -15.71 -9.72
N LYS A 120 -8.83 -15.48 -8.96
CA LYS A 120 -8.07 -16.56 -8.30
C LYS A 120 -8.85 -17.09 -7.09
N LYS A 121 -8.80 -18.41 -6.89
CA LYS A 121 -9.37 -19.05 -5.69
C LYS A 121 -8.58 -18.59 -4.45
N PRO A 122 -9.26 -18.30 -3.33
CA PRO A 122 -8.60 -18.00 -2.07
C PRO A 122 -7.98 -19.29 -1.52
N SER A 123 -6.69 -19.46 -1.73
CA SER A 123 -5.86 -20.45 -1.05
C SER A 123 -4.69 -19.75 -0.35
N GLN A 124 -4.02 -20.46 0.55
CA GLN A 124 -2.98 -19.89 1.43
C GLN A 124 -1.93 -19.11 0.62
N LYS A 125 -1.35 -19.71 -0.42
CA LYS A 125 -0.31 -19.08 -1.24
C LYS A 125 -0.79 -17.81 -1.97
N PRO A 126 -1.89 -17.82 -2.76
CA PRO A 126 -2.46 -16.60 -3.33
C PRO A 126 -2.81 -15.50 -2.32
N LEU A 127 -3.25 -15.87 -1.11
CA LEU A 127 -3.54 -14.92 -0.04
C LEU A 127 -2.26 -14.28 0.51
N MET A 128 -1.24 -15.10 0.79
CA MET A 128 0.07 -14.61 1.21
C MET A 128 0.71 -13.72 0.15
N ASP A 129 0.72 -14.15 -1.11
CA ASP A 129 1.27 -13.36 -2.23
C ASP A 129 0.58 -12.00 -2.36
N ALA A 130 -0.75 -11.97 -2.20
CA ALA A 130 -1.54 -10.75 -2.23
C ALA A 130 -1.18 -9.79 -1.09
N ILE A 131 -1.01 -10.30 0.13
CA ILE A 131 -0.60 -9.51 1.29
C ILE A 131 0.84 -9.01 1.14
N LEU A 132 1.77 -9.87 0.72
CA LEU A 132 3.18 -9.51 0.49
C LEU A 132 3.34 -8.46 -0.61
N SER A 133 2.59 -8.58 -1.71
CA SER A 133 2.59 -7.56 -2.76
C SER A 133 2.20 -6.20 -2.18
N ARG A 134 1.18 -6.18 -1.32
CA ARG A 134 0.71 -4.95 -0.68
C ARG A 134 1.70 -4.37 0.33
N ILE A 135 2.40 -5.22 1.06
CA ILE A 135 3.48 -4.80 1.96
C ILE A 135 4.62 -4.15 1.16
N ASN A 136 5.04 -4.78 0.05
CA ASN A 136 6.09 -4.24 -0.81
C ASN A 136 5.70 -2.89 -1.43
N GLU A 137 4.44 -2.73 -1.84
CA GLU A 137 3.89 -1.44 -2.30
C GLU A 137 4.01 -0.37 -1.19
N SER A 138 3.57 -0.69 0.03
CA SER A 138 3.62 0.22 1.18
C SER A 138 5.04 0.68 1.52
N ILE A 139 6.01 -0.25 1.49
CA ILE A 139 7.43 0.07 1.73
C ILE A 139 7.98 1.00 0.65
N LYS A 140 7.72 0.69 -0.62
CA LYS A 140 8.18 1.52 -1.75
C LYS A 140 7.65 2.95 -1.62
N LEU A 141 6.37 3.13 -1.34
CA LEU A 141 5.77 4.46 -1.16
C LEU A 141 6.42 5.22 0.00
N THR A 142 6.62 4.55 1.14
CA THR A 142 7.26 5.15 2.31
C THR A 142 8.70 5.61 2.00
N GLN A 143 9.46 4.84 1.22
CA GLN A 143 10.81 5.22 0.78
C GLN A 143 10.80 6.48 -0.11
N HIS A 144 9.82 6.61 -1.01
CA HIS A 144 9.71 7.79 -1.87
C HIS A 144 9.28 9.05 -1.11
N VAL A 145 8.45 8.93 -0.07
CA VAL A 145 8.07 10.06 0.80
C VAL A 145 9.30 10.58 1.57
N ASN A 146 10.07 9.68 2.19
CA ASN A 146 11.28 10.07 2.92
C ASN A 146 12.37 10.65 2.00
N ARG A 147 12.51 10.13 0.78
CA ARG A 147 13.49 10.66 -0.19
C ARG A 147 13.18 12.09 -0.62
N LYS A 148 11.90 12.45 -0.80
CA LYS A 148 11.51 13.82 -1.13
C LYS A 148 11.75 14.79 0.04
N GLN A 149 11.54 14.34 1.28
CA GLN A 149 11.85 15.15 2.47
C GLN A 149 13.36 15.41 2.61
N LEU A 150 14.20 14.39 2.44
CA LEU A 150 15.66 14.51 2.47
C LEU A 150 16.23 15.45 1.39
N LEU A 151 15.60 15.52 0.21
CA LEU A 151 16.00 16.43 -0.87
C LEU A 151 15.54 17.89 -0.65
N THR A 152 14.57 18.11 0.24
CA THR A 152 14.01 19.44 0.54
C THR A 152 14.77 20.12 1.70
N GLU A 153 15.45 19.34 2.54
CA GLU A 153 16.16 19.83 3.74
C GLU A 153 17.68 20.03 3.54
N ALA A 154 18.19 20.13 2.31
CA ALA A 154 19.58 20.51 2.10
C ALA A 154 19.77 21.99 2.51
N PRO A 155 20.59 22.31 3.53
CA PRO A 155 20.81 23.68 3.97
C PRO A 155 21.62 24.41 2.90
N ILE A 156 21.04 25.51 2.42
CA ILE A 156 21.71 26.47 1.53
C ILE A 156 22.78 27.17 2.40
N SER A 157 24.02 26.69 2.37
CA SER A 157 25.14 27.43 2.96
C SER A 157 25.53 28.57 2.02
N GLU A 158 24.77 29.65 2.03
CA GLU A 158 25.20 30.93 1.50
C GLU A 158 26.31 31.49 2.38
N THR A 159 27.54 31.51 1.86
CA THR A 159 28.59 32.41 2.33
C THR A 159 29.06 33.21 1.11
N PRO A 160 28.72 34.51 1.00
CA PRO A 160 29.32 35.35 -0.02
C PRO A 160 30.76 35.71 0.37
N PRO A 161 31.72 35.76 -0.57
CA PRO A 161 33.06 36.23 -0.29
C PRO A 161 33.02 37.75 -0.07
N SER A 162 33.50 38.19 1.08
CA SER A 162 33.72 39.60 1.39
C SER A 162 34.84 40.13 0.49
N GLU A 163 34.52 41.11 -0.36
CA GLU A 163 35.49 41.94 -1.06
C GLU A 163 36.24 42.81 -0.04
N ASP A 164 37.56 42.61 0.10
CA ASP A 164 38.45 43.64 0.66
C ASP A 164 39.20 44.31 -0.49
N LYS A 165 38.84 45.57 -0.74
CA LYS A 165 39.57 46.51 -1.58
C LYS A 165 40.80 47.01 -0.81
N GLN A 166 41.95 47.00 -1.46
CA GLN A 166 43.08 47.89 -1.15
C GLN A 166 43.19 48.96 -2.24
#